data_AF-A0A9P2ZRE7-F1
#
_entry.id   AF-A0A9P2ZRE7-F1
#
_cell.length_a   1.000
_cell.length_b   1.000
_cell.length_c   1.000
_cell.angle_alpha   90.00
_cell.angle_beta   90.00
_cell.angle_gamma   90.00
#
_symmetry.space_group_name_H-M   'P 1'
#
loop_
_entity.id
_entity.type
_entity.pdbx_description
1 polymer ?
#
loop_
_entity_poly.entity_id
_entity_poly.type
_entity_poly.pdbx_seq_one_letter_code
_entity_poly.pdbx_strand_id
1 'polypeptide(L)'
;MTSYHTNLNRPRPAHHVVGPDSPPPTPEERLRIPSIAEAAYLLLEAQDHKMMPLGEFIDELREVSDYDIRAVVIDETLAYMASNAWVALWKDRTSDEAWISVIEGG
;
A
#
# COMPACT_ATOMS: atom_id res chain seq x y z
N MET A 1 -0.31 55.74 -9.86
CA MET A 1 -0.13 54.88 -11.05
C MET A 1 0.98 53.90 -10.74
N THR A 2 0.61 52.64 -10.64
CA THR A 2 1.44 51.50 -10.21
C THR A 2 2.35 51.06 -11.35
N SER A 3 3.62 50.77 -11.09
CA SER A 3 4.45 49.97 -11.99
C SER A 3 5.39 49.11 -11.17
N TYR A 4 5.15 47.81 -11.29
CA TYR A 4 5.78 46.72 -10.56
C TYR A 4 7.21 46.52 -11.05
N HIS A 5 8.20 46.74 -10.18
CA HIS A 5 9.53 46.18 -10.36
C HIS A 5 9.46 44.68 -10.00
N THR A 6 9.25 43.86 -11.02
CA THR A 6 9.34 42.40 -10.90
C THR A 6 10.78 42.01 -10.58
N ASN A 7 11.01 41.62 -9.32
CA ASN A 7 12.25 40.97 -8.89
C ASN A 7 12.49 39.72 -9.74
N LEU A 8 13.56 39.73 -10.55
CA LEU A 8 14.15 38.52 -11.12
C LEU A 8 14.89 37.75 -10.01
N ASN A 9 14.12 37.14 -9.12
CA ASN A 9 14.59 36.07 -8.26
C ASN A 9 13.51 35.00 -8.24
N ARG A 10 13.37 34.28 -9.35
CA ARG A 10 12.52 33.09 -9.42
C ARG A 10 13.37 31.91 -8.98
N PRO A 11 13.28 31.42 -7.73
CA PRO A 11 13.72 30.07 -7.46
C PRO A 11 12.95 29.14 -8.37
N ARG A 12 13.65 28.17 -8.98
CA ARG A 12 13.06 27.04 -9.70
C ARG A 12 11.95 26.45 -8.81
N PRO A 13 10.81 25.97 -9.35
CA PRO A 13 9.91 25.16 -8.54
C PRO A 13 10.68 23.89 -8.16
N ALA A 14 11.28 23.90 -6.98
CA ALA A 14 11.55 22.69 -6.23
C ALA A 14 10.20 22.12 -5.82
N HIS A 15 10.12 20.79 -5.81
CA HIS A 15 9.01 19.96 -5.32
C HIS A 15 7.93 19.62 -6.35
N HIS A 16 8.28 18.75 -7.30
CA HIS A 16 7.48 17.53 -7.48
C HIS A 16 7.95 16.51 -6.44
N VAL A 17 7.70 16.80 -5.17
CA VAL A 17 7.66 15.75 -4.14
C VAL A 17 6.26 15.18 -4.28
N VAL A 18 6.17 13.89 -4.56
CA VAL A 18 4.92 13.12 -4.44
C VAL A 18 4.31 13.47 -3.08
N GLY A 19 3.17 14.17 -3.07
CA GLY A 19 2.58 14.67 -1.83
C GLY A 19 2.19 13.50 -0.91
N PRO A 20 2.41 13.61 0.42
CA PRO A 20 1.94 12.66 1.42
C PRO A 20 0.44 12.84 1.69
N ASP A 21 -0.39 12.91 0.65
CA ASP A 21 -1.73 13.53 0.73
C ASP A 21 -2.89 12.58 1.06
N SER A 22 -2.60 11.32 1.42
CA SER A 22 -3.64 10.50 2.05
C SER A 22 -3.62 10.72 3.56
N PRO A 23 -4.70 11.23 4.17
CA PRO A 23 -4.76 11.32 5.62
C PRO A 23 -4.57 9.92 6.22
N PRO A 24 -3.89 9.80 7.37
CA PRO A 24 -3.66 8.50 7.99
C PRO A 24 -4.98 7.77 8.24
N PRO A 25 -4.96 6.44 8.40
CA PRO A 25 -6.15 5.70 8.77
C PRO A 25 -6.74 6.24 10.06
N THR A 26 -8.05 6.45 10.03
CA THR A 26 -8.87 6.79 11.19
C THR A 26 -8.79 5.67 12.22
N PRO A 27 -9.13 5.95 13.50
CA PRO A 27 -9.15 4.91 14.52
C PRO A 27 -10.04 3.73 14.17
N GLU A 28 -11.19 3.97 13.54
CA GLU A 28 -12.11 2.91 13.11
C GLU A 28 -11.52 2.02 12.02
N GLU A 29 -10.82 2.61 11.05
CA GLU A 29 -10.09 1.85 10.03
C GLU A 29 -8.96 1.03 10.65
N ARG A 30 -8.20 1.60 11.59
CA ARG A 30 -7.11 0.90 12.30
C ARG A 30 -7.61 -0.32 13.07
N LEU A 31 -8.80 -0.22 13.68
CA LEU A 31 -9.41 -1.33 14.40
C LEU A 31 -9.76 -2.51 13.48
N ARG A 32 -9.93 -2.27 12.17
CA ARG A 32 -10.25 -3.32 11.18
C ARG A 32 -9.01 -3.97 10.58
N ILE A 33 -7.83 -3.35 10.71
CA ILE A 33 -6.58 -3.86 10.11
C ILE A 33 -6.33 -5.34 10.42
N PRO A 34 -6.45 -5.83 11.68
CA PRO A 34 -6.22 -7.25 11.96
C PRO A 34 -7.17 -8.18 11.21
N SER A 35 -8.45 -7.81 11.09
CA SER A 35 -9.44 -8.61 10.34
C SER A 35 -9.20 -8.58 8.84
N ILE A 36 -8.79 -7.43 8.29
CA ILE A 36 -8.41 -7.31 6.87
C ILE A 36 -7.13 -8.14 6.61
N ALA A 37 -6.17 -8.13 7.53
CA ALA A 37 -4.94 -8.93 7.46
C ALA A 37 -5.22 -10.43 7.45
N GLU A 38 -6.19 -10.90 8.24
CA GLU A 38 -6.64 -12.29 8.24
C GLU A 38 -7.28 -12.68 6.90
N ALA A 39 -8.18 -11.85 6.37
CA ALA A 39 -8.78 -12.09 5.05
C ALA A 39 -7.71 -12.12 3.94
N ALA A 40 -6.78 -11.17 3.97
CA ALA A 40 -5.61 -11.11 3.09
C ALA A 40 -4.74 -12.37 3.18
N TYR A 41 -4.49 -12.87 4.38
CA TYR A 41 -3.72 -14.10 4.58
C TYR A 41 -4.44 -15.31 3.97
N LEU A 42 -5.74 -15.45 4.22
CA LEU A 42 -6.55 -16.53 3.66
C LEU A 42 -6.61 -16.49 2.13
N LEU A 43 -6.63 -15.29 1.55
CA LEU A 43 -6.57 -15.09 0.11
C LEU A 43 -5.27 -15.67 -0.47
N LEU A 44 -4.13 -15.38 0.16
CA LEU A 44 -2.85 -15.95 -0.26
C LEU A 44 -2.78 -17.47 -0.04
N GLU A 45 -3.28 -17.98 1.09
CA GLU A 45 -3.33 -19.43 1.35
C GLU A 45 -4.17 -20.19 0.31
N ALA A 46 -5.15 -19.55 -0.30
CA ALA A 46 -5.96 -20.13 -1.36
C ALA A 46 -5.27 -20.17 -2.73
N GLN A 47 -4.19 -19.39 -2.93
CA GLN A 47 -3.45 -19.36 -4.19
C GLN A 47 -2.56 -20.60 -4.34
N ASP A 48 -2.39 -21.06 -5.57
CA ASP A 48 -1.39 -22.06 -5.90
C ASP A 48 0.01 -21.51 -5.55
N HIS A 49 0.76 -22.27 -4.75
CA HIS A 49 2.05 -21.86 -4.18
C HIS A 49 2.03 -20.71 -3.15
N LYS A 50 0.85 -20.31 -2.66
CA LYS A 50 0.71 -19.31 -1.59
C LYS A 50 1.36 -17.96 -1.89
N MET A 51 1.35 -17.56 -3.15
CA MET A 51 1.95 -16.32 -3.64
C MET A 51 1.20 -15.78 -4.86
N MET A 52 1.28 -14.47 -5.06
CA MET A 52 0.71 -13.81 -6.23
C MET A 52 1.34 -12.42 -6.46
N PRO A 53 1.15 -11.80 -7.64
CA PRO A 53 1.51 -10.41 -7.87
C PRO A 53 0.83 -9.47 -6.86
N LEU A 54 1.57 -8.49 -6.35
CA LEU A 54 1.07 -7.54 -5.34
C LEU A 54 -0.08 -6.67 -5.89
N GLY A 55 -0.03 -6.32 -7.19
CA GLY A 55 -1.12 -5.57 -7.83
C GLY A 55 -2.43 -6.36 -7.83
N GLU A 56 -2.38 -7.61 -8.31
CA GLU A 56 -3.54 -8.52 -8.33
C GLU A 56 -4.05 -8.79 -6.91
N PHE A 57 -3.14 -9.00 -5.95
CA PHE A 57 -3.50 -9.17 -4.54
C PHE A 57 -4.31 -8.00 -3.99
N ILE A 58 -3.91 -6.75 -4.30
CA ILE A 58 -4.61 -5.55 -3.82
C ILE A 58 -5.99 -5.44 -4.46
N ASP A 59 -6.10 -5.77 -5.76
CA ASP A 59 -7.37 -5.73 -6.47
C ASP A 59 -8.33 -6.82 -5.93
N GLU A 60 -7.87 -8.06 -5.75
CA GLU A 60 -8.69 -9.12 -5.16
C GLU A 60 -9.07 -8.80 -3.71
N LEU A 61 -8.16 -8.27 -2.89
CA LEU A 61 -8.46 -7.88 -1.51
C LEU A 61 -9.59 -6.83 -1.44
N ARG A 62 -9.65 -5.90 -2.41
CA ARG A 62 -10.75 -4.94 -2.53
C ARG A 62 -12.04 -5.57 -3.00
N GLU A 63 -11.98 -6.58 -3.87
CA GLU A 63 -13.16 -7.30 -4.34
C GLU A 63 -13.78 -8.20 -3.26
N VAL A 64 -12.95 -8.90 -2.48
CA VAL A 64 -13.44 -9.81 -1.42
C VAL A 64 -13.84 -9.07 -0.14
N SER A 65 -13.43 -7.82 0.00
CA SER A 65 -13.83 -6.98 1.13
C SER A 65 -15.11 -6.24 0.79
N ASP A 66 -16.13 -6.34 1.65
CA ASP A 66 -17.38 -5.55 1.53
C ASP A 66 -17.18 -4.02 1.68
N TYR A 67 -15.93 -3.55 1.75
CA TYR A 67 -15.55 -2.19 2.06
C TYR A 67 -14.74 -1.59 0.92
N ASP A 68 -15.00 -0.31 0.62
CA ASP A 68 -14.09 0.52 -0.16
C ASP A 68 -12.81 0.78 0.67
N ILE A 69 -11.86 -0.15 0.62
CA ILE A 69 -10.62 -0.07 1.39
C ILE A 69 -9.66 0.91 0.70
N ARG A 70 -9.38 2.01 1.40
CA ARG A 70 -8.42 3.02 0.97
C ARG A 70 -7.01 2.45 0.90
N ALA A 71 -6.22 2.96 -0.05
CA ALA A 71 -4.81 2.59 -0.24
C ALA A 71 -3.99 2.65 1.06
N VAL A 72 -4.17 3.70 1.87
CA VAL A 72 -3.43 3.84 3.13
C VAL A 72 -3.76 2.75 4.17
N VAL A 73 -4.98 2.19 4.13
CA VAL A 73 -5.36 1.07 5.01
C VAL A 73 -4.75 -0.23 4.50
N ILE A 74 -4.70 -0.42 3.18
CA ILE A 74 -3.98 -1.55 2.54
C ILE A 74 -2.50 -1.50 2.92
N ASP A 75 -1.86 -0.34 2.83
CA ASP A 75 -0.45 -0.18 3.18
C ASP A 75 -0.19 -0.52 4.66
N GLU A 76 -1.04 -0.05 5.59
CA GLU A 76 -0.91 -0.41 7.00
C GLU A 76 -1.21 -1.90 7.25
N THR A 77 -2.13 -2.53 6.51
CA THR A 77 -2.37 -3.98 6.58
C THR A 77 -1.16 -4.77 6.11
N LEU A 78 -0.54 -4.39 4.98
CA LEU A 78 0.68 -5.03 4.49
C LEU A 78 1.83 -4.89 5.50
N ALA A 79 2.00 -3.69 6.08
CA ALA A 79 2.98 -3.44 7.12
C ALA A 79 2.71 -4.30 8.37
N TYR A 80 1.45 -4.44 8.76
CA TYR A 80 1.04 -5.29 9.88
C TYR A 80 1.41 -6.75 9.63
N MET A 81 1.02 -7.33 8.49
CA MET A 81 1.31 -8.72 8.13
C MET A 81 2.82 -8.99 8.05
N ALA A 82 3.58 -8.08 7.44
CA ALA A 82 5.03 -8.20 7.34
C ALA A 82 5.70 -8.11 8.72
N SER A 83 5.23 -7.21 9.61
CA SER A 83 5.80 -7.06 10.96
C SER A 83 5.54 -8.27 11.86
N ASN A 84 4.47 -9.02 11.58
CA ASN A 84 4.15 -10.28 12.26
C ASN A 84 4.77 -11.51 11.56
N ALA A 85 5.61 -11.31 10.53
CA ALA A 85 6.24 -12.37 9.74
C ALA A 85 5.25 -13.35 9.09
N TRP A 86 4.04 -12.89 8.73
CA TRP A 86 3.06 -13.72 8.03
C TRP A 86 3.34 -13.80 6.53
N VAL A 87 3.86 -12.71 5.96
CA VAL A 87 4.11 -12.56 4.53
C VAL A 87 5.46 -11.93 4.25
N ALA A 88 5.99 -12.22 3.07
CA ALA A 88 7.16 -11.57 2.50
C ALA A 88 6.74 -10.79 1.25
N LEU A 89 7.19 -9.53 1.18
CA LEU A 89 7.10 -8.70 -0.01
C LEU A 89 8.45 -8.73 -0.73
N TRP A 90 8.45 -9.00 -2.03
CA TRP A 90 9.66 -9.08 -2.83
C TRP A 90 9.42 -8.62 -4.25
N LYS A 91 10.50 -8.33 -4.99
CA LYS A 91 10.44 -8.01 -6.42
C LYS A 91 10.98 -9.18 -7.22
N ASP A 92 10.24 -9.59 -8.23
CA ASP A 92 10.77 -10.52 -9.21
C ASP A 92 11.89 -9.83 -10.01
N ARG A 93 13.04 -10.50 -10.10
CA ARG A 93 14.22 -9.99 -10.78
C ARG A 93 14.06 -9.98 -12.30
N THR A 94 13.13 -10.76 -12.84
CA THR A 94 12.96 -10.90 -14.29
C THR A 94 11.95 -9.92 -14.87
N SER A 95 10.94 -9.51 -14.09
CA SER A 95 9.84 -8.65 -14.54
C SER A 95 9.78 -7.27 -13.86
N ASP A 96 10.57 -7.01 -12.80
CA ASP A 96 10.43 -5.85 -11.90
C ASP A 96 9.04 -5.72 -11.24
N GLU A 97 8.23 -6.79 -11.33
CA GLU A 97 6.93 -6.89 -10.69
C GLU A 97 7.10 -7.12 -9.19
N ALA A 98 6.24 -6.49 -8.38
CA ALA A 98 6.18 -6.72 -6.95
C ALA A 98 5.28 -7.93 -6.66
N TRP A 99 5.74 -8.78 -5.76
CA TRP A 99 5.09 -10.03 -5.36
C TRP A 99 4.93 -10.09 -3.86
N ILE A 100 3.92 -10.86 -3.43
CA ILE A 100 3.65 -11.18 -2.04
C ILE A 100 3.52 -12.70 -1.88
N SER A 101 4.06 -13.25 -0.80
CA SER A 101 3.96 -14.68 -0.49
C SER A 101 3.82 -14.93 1.00
N VAL A 102 3.17 -16.03 1.38
CA VAL A 102 3.16 -16.52 2.77
C VAL A 102 4.56 -16.96 3.18
N ILE A 103 4.94 -16.71 4.44
CA ILE A 103 6.15 -17.28 5.05
C ILE A 103 5.77 -18.61 5.70
N GLU A 104 6.30 -19.73 5.19
CA GLU A 104 6.07 -21.04 5.78
C GLU A 104 6.79 -21.16 7.14
N GLY A 105 6.04 -21.24 8.25
CA GLY A 105 6.56 -21.48 9.60
C GLY A 105 6.26 -20.42 10.67
N GLY A 106 5.28 -19.53 10.44
CA GLY A 106 4.72 -18.63 11.47
C GLY A 106 3.95 -19.36 12.57
#